data_AF-A0A142XI93-F1
#
_entry.id   AF-A0A142XI93-F1
#
_cell.length_a   1.000
_cell.length_b   1.000
_cell.length_c   1.000
_cell.angle_alpha   90.00
_cell.angle_beta   90.00
_cell.angle_gamma   90.00
#
_symmetry.space_group_name_H-M   'P 1'
#
loop_
_entity.id
_entity.type
_entity.pdbx_description
1 polymer ?
#
loop_
_entity_poly.entity_id
_entity_poly.type
_entity_poly.pdbx_seq_one_letter_code
_entity_poly.pdbx_strand_id
1 'polypeptide(L)'
;MRRFWIHQVLPAVFAAIPVLAAALVFVAVPADARRDYLARVETSPIDWIILGIGFTLFTAQTVLAWRAMRWQSADFDLKADRWLSHLCQAAEWFPLLGLIGTVAAILQTFSSITPGANPTPQDIIRKYAPAITATGGGLYMAFINILPVWVVAIGRDLIRSLAGIAPPPEPPSAPGAKL
;
A
#
# COMPACT_ATOMS: atom_id res chain seq x y z
N MET A 1 -4.18 13.57 32.52
CA MET A 1 -4.05 14.00 31.11
C MET A 1 -3.12 13.10 30.27
N ARG A 2 -1.89 12.81 30.72
CA ARG A 2 -0.92 11.91 30.03
C ARG A 2 -1.52 10.57 29.57
N ARG A 3 -2.26 9.87 30.44
CA ARG A 3 -2.91 8.59 30.13
C ARG A 3 -3.93 8.67 28.98
N PHE A 4 -4.68 9.77 28.88
CA PHE A 4 -5.64 9.99 27.79
C PHE A 4 -4.93 10.16 26.43
N TRP A 5 -3.86 10.96 26.41
CA TRP A 5 -3.04 11.15 25.22
C TRP A 5 -2.39 9.85 24.74
N ILE A 6 -1.78 9.09 25.64
CA ILE A 6 -1.07 7.84 25.32
C ILE A 6 -2.05 6.75 24.89
N HIS A 7 -3.20 6.60 25.56
CA HIS A 7 -4.07 5.44 25.34
C HIS A 7 -5.13 5.65 24.25
N GLN A 8 -5.47 6.89 23.91
CA GLN A 8 -6.56 7.19 22.97
C GLN A 8 -6.10 8.04 21.79
N VAL A 9 -5.38 9.14 22.05
CA VAL A 9 -5.04 10.10 21.00
C VAL A 9 -3.91 9.59 20.11
N LEU A 10 -2.79 9.15 20.69
CA LEU A 10 -1.65 8.65 19.91
C LEU A 10 -2.03 7.46 19.01
N PRO A 11 -2.72 6.41 19.49
CA PRO A 11 -3.21 5.34 18.64
C PRO A 11 -4.04 5.82 17.44
N ALA A 12 -4.91 6.82 17.63
CA ALA A 12 -5.75 7.38 16.56
C ALA A 12 -4.96 8.14 15.53
N VAL A 13 -4.03 8.97 16.00
CA VAL A 13 -3.12 9.71 15.13
C VAL A 13 -2.32 8.72 14.28
N PHE A 14 -1.69 7.71 14.90
CA PHE A 14 -0.93 6.70 14.15
C PHE A 14 -1.79 5.94 13.16
N ALA A 15 -2.97 5.45 13.55
CA ALA A 15 -3.86 4.73 12.64
C ALA A 15 -4.34 5.58 11.44
N ALA A 16 -4.38 6.91 11.57
CA ALA A 16 -4.72 7.82 10.48
C ALA A 16 -3.57 8.07 9.50
N ILE A 17 -2.30 7.86 9.90
CA ILE A 17 -1.11 8.14 9.07
C ILE A 17 -1.17 7.43 7.70
N PRO A 18 -1.46 6.12 7.59
CA PRO A 18 -1.53 5.46 6.29
C PRO A 18 -2.57 6.11 5.36
N VAL A 19 -3.74 6.50 5.89
CA VAL A 19 -4.81 7.11 5.11
C VAL A 19 -4.41 8.50 4.62
N LEU A 20 -3.79 9.30 5.51
CA LEU A 20 -3.28 10.63 5.16
C LEU A 20 -2.15 10.54 4.15
N ALA A 21 -1.24 9.57 4.29
CA ALA A 21 -0.15 9.34 3.35
C ALA A 21 -0.67 8.91 1.97
N ALA A 22 -1.66 8.02 1.91
CA ALA A 22 -2.31 7.63 0.66
C ALA A 22 -2.93 8.86 -0.04
N ALA A 23 -3.73 9.65 0.69
CA ALA A 23 -4.34 10.86 0.17
C ALA A 23 -3.29 11.89 -0.30
N LEU A 24 -2.21 12.07 0.48
CA LEU A 24 -1.12 12.99 0.15
C LEU A 24 -0.42 12.57 -1.14
N VAL A 25 -0.06 11.29 -1.28
CA VAL A 25 0.60 10.78 -2.50
C VAL A 25 -0.32 10.97 -3.70
N PHE A 26 -1.61 10.66 -3.57
CA PHE A 26 -2.57 10.89 -4.64
C PHE A 26 -2.62 12.38 -5.01
N VAL A 27 -2.78 13.29 -4.05
CA VAL A 27 -2.84 14.74 -4.29
C VAL A 27 -1.51 15.32 -4.82
N ALA A 28 -0.37 14.68 -4.55
CA ALA A 28 0.93 15.07 -5.07
C ALA A 28 1.11 14.73 -6.56
N VAL A 29 0.36 13.76 -7.10
CA VAL A 29 0.37 13.45 -8.55
C VAL A 29 -0.18 14.66 -9.32
N PRO A 30 0.43 15.11 -10.43
CA PRO A 30 -0.09 16.21 -11.25
C PRO A 30 -1.57 16.04 -11.60
N ALA A 31 -2.34 17.13 -11.56
CA ALA A 31 -3.80 17.09 -11.72
C ALA A 31 -4.24 16.49 -13.06
N ASP A 32 -3.48 16.72 -14.13
CA ASP A 32 -3.74 16.17 -15.46
C ASP A 32 -3.58 14.65 -15.46
N ALA A 33 -2.46 14.15 -14.94
CA ALA A 33 -2.19 12.72 -14.83
C ALA A 33 -3.23 11.99 -13.98
N ARG A 34 -3.73 12.61 -12.89
CA ARG A 34 -4.84 12.05 -12.11
C ARG A 34 -6.13 11.95 -12.89
N ARG A 35 -6.49 13.02 -13.64
CA ARG A 35 -7.71 13.04 -14.44
C ARG A 35 -7.68 11.97 -15.52
N ASP A 36 -6.55 11.86 -16.21
CA ASP A 36 -6.34 10.83 -17.24
C ASP A 36 -6.37 9.42 -16.65
N TYR A 37 -5.77 9.21 -15.47
CA TYR A 37 -5.86 7.96 -14.73
C TYR A 37 -7.31 7.58 -14.41
N LEU A 38 -8.06 8.50 -13.80
CA LEU A 38 -9.45 8.25 -13.38
C LEU A 38 -10.37 7.98 -14.58
N ALA A 39 -10.25 8.75 -15.66
CA ALA A 39 -11.01 8.53 -16.88
C ALA A 39 -10.74 7.14 -17.48
N ARG A 40 -9.51 6.64 -17.35
CA ARG A 40 -9.18 5.28 -17.79
C ARG A 40 -9.80 4.21 -16.89
N VAL A 41 -9.72 4.37 -15.57
CA VAL A 41 -10.23 3.37 -14.61
C VAL A 41 -11.68 2.99 -14.94
N GLU A 42 -12.49 3.94 -15.38
CA GLU A 42 -13.88 3.71 -15.81
C GLU A 42 -14.03 2.61 -16.88
N THR A 43 -13.01 2.40 -17.71
CA THR A 43 -13.04 1.48 -18.85
C THR A 43 -12.06 0.30 -18.73
N SER A 44 -11.23 0.24 -17.69
CA SER A 44 -10.19 -0.78 -17.55
C SER A 44 -10.49 -1.80 -16.44
N PRO A 45 -10.88 -3.04 -16.78
CA PRO A 45 -11.19 -4.07 -15.79
C PRO A 45 -10.00 -4.43 -14.89
N ILE A 46 -8.78 -4.40 -15.42
CA ILE A 46 -7.58 -4.72 -14.63
C ILE A 46 -7.31 -3.66 -13.57
N ASP A 47 -7.55 -2.38 -13.88
CA ASP A 47 -7.40 -1.31 -12.90
C ASP A 47 -8.42 -1.48 -11.77
N TRP A 48 -9.65 -1.87 -12.08
CA TRP A 48 -10.66 -2.20 -11.08
C TRP A 48 -10.26 -3.37 -10.17
N ILE A 49 -9.62 -4.40 -10.72
CA ILE A 49 -9.09 -5.51 -9.92
C ILE A 49 -8.00 -5.01 -8.98
N ILE A 50 -7.03 -4.24 -9.49
CA ILE A 50 -5.91 -3.70 -8.71
C ILE A 50 -6.43 -2.78 -7.59
N LEU A 51 -7.28 -1.81 -7.94
CA LEU A 51 -7.80 -0.83 -7.00
C LEU A 51 -8.78 -1.47 -6.01
N GLY A 52 -9.71 -2.32 -6.47
CA GLY A 52 -10.71 -2.95 -5.63
C GLY A 52 -10.09 -3.86 -4.57
N ILE A 53 -9.17 -4.73 -4.98
CA ILE A 53 -8.46 -5.61 -4.04
C ILE A 53 -7.53 -4.77 -3.14
N GLY A 54 -6.80 -3.81 -3.72
CA GLY A 54 -5.88 -2.95 -2.98
C GLY A 54 -6.54 -2.09 -1.91
N PHE A 55 -7.68 -1.48 -2.20
CA PHE A 55 -8.46 -0.75 -1.21
C PHE A 55 -9.12 -1.66 -0.17
N THR A 56 -9.55 -2.86 -0.56
CA THR A 56 -10.10 -3.85 0.39
C THR A 56 -9.04 -4.27 1.40
N LEU A 57 -7.84 -4.63 0.94
CA LEU A 57 -6.71 -4.94 1.80
C LEU A 57 -6.34 -3.74 2.68
N PHE A 58 -6.25 -2.56 2.09
CA PHE A 58 -5.86 -1.35 2.82
C PHE A 58 -6.85 -1.00 3.93
N THR A 59 -8.15 -1.15 3.67
CA THR A 59 -9.21 -0.94 4.67
C THR A 59 -9.11 -1.97 5.79
N ALA A 60 -8.97 -3.25 5.46
CA ALA A 60 -8.79 -4.32 6.45
C ALA A 60 -7.55 -4.08 7.31
N GLN A 61 -6.42 -3.73 6.69
CA GLN A 61 -5.17 -3.42 7.37
C GLN A 61 -5.29 -2.17 8.25
N THR A 62 -6.00 -1.12 7.81
CA THR A 62 -6.23 0.08 8.62
C THR A 62 -7.05 -0.24 9.87
N VAL A 63 -8.09 -1.07 9.74
CA VAL A 63 -8.90 -1.53 10.89
C VAL A 63 -8.07 -2.40 11.84
N LEU A 64 -7.26 -3.31 11.31
CA LEU A 64 -6.36 -4.13 12.11
C LEU A 64 -5.27 -3.30 12.79
N ALA A 65 -4.69 -2.31 12.11
CA ALA A 65 -3.69 -1.39 12.65
C ALA A 65 -4.27 -0.55 13.79
N TRP A 66 -5.48 -0.03 13.61
CA TRP A 66 -6.22 0.63 14.67
C TRP A 66 -6.39 -0.28 15.89
N ARG A 67 -6.86 -1.53 15.69
CA ARG A 67 -7.02 -2.51 16.78
C ARG A 67 -5.69 -2.86 17.45
N ALA A 68 -4.65 -3.09 16.67
CA ALA A 68 -3.28 -3.35 17.11
C ALA A 68 -2.70 -2.24 17.98
N MET A 69 -3.05 -0.99 17.69
CA MET A 69 -2.59 0.20 18.41
C MET A 69 -3.42 0.52 19.65
N ARG A 70 -4.52 -0.19 19.92
CA ARG A 70 -5.30 0.05 21.14
C ARG A 70 -4.56 -0.51 22.35
N TRP A 71 -4.25 0.40 23.27
CA TRP A 71 -3.67 0.05 24.56
C TRP A 71 -4.66 -0.81 25.37
N GLN A 72 -4.23 -1.99 25.83
CA GLN A 72 -4.99 -2.85 26.74
C GLN A 72 -4.48 -2.73 28.18
N SER A 73 -4.87 -3.63 29.08
CA SER A 73 -4.58 -3.52 30.52
C SER A 73 -3.10 -3.37 30.86
N ALA A 74 -2.20 -4.07 30.14
CA ALA A 74 -0.76 -4.02 30.37
C ALA A 74 0.08 -3.64 29.13
N ASP A 75 -0.42 -3.92 27.91
CA ASP A 75 0.33 -3.70 26.66
C ASP A 75 -0.63 -3.66 25.43
N PHE A 76 -0.09 -3.62 24.22
CA PHE A 76 -0.83 -3.67 22.94
C PHE A 76 -1.33 -5.06 22.54
N ASP A 77 -2.33 -5.10 21.65
CA ASP A 77 -2.87 -6.35 21.08
C ASP A 77 -1.98 -6.92 19.97
N LEU A 78 -1.13 -7.89 20.30
CA LEU A 78 -0.22 -8.55 19.35
C LEU A 78 -0.92 -9.52 18.38
N LYS A 79 -2.19 -9.88 18.60
CA LYS A 79 -2.88 -10.89 17.76
C LYS A 79 -3.13 -10.39 16.34
N ALA A 80 -3.33 -9.09 16.18
CA ALA A 80 -3.56 -8.45 14.89
C ALA A 80 -2.31 -8.46 13.99
N ASP A 81 -1.13 -8.61 14.58
CA ASP A 81 0.16 -8.49 13.88
C ASP A 81 0.35 -9.56 12.82
N ARG A 82 -0.05 -10.80 13.13
CA ARG A 82 0.03 -11.91 12.17
C ARG A 82 -0.78 -11.61 10.91
N TRP A 83 -2.00 -11.10 11.07
CA TRP A 83 -2.86 -10.75 9.93
C TRP A 83 -2.32 -9.54 9.18
N LEU A 84 -1.83 -8.51 9.88
CA LEU A 84 -1.18 -7.36 9.25
C LEU A 84 0.01 -7.77 8.38
N SER A 85 0.87 -8.66 8.87
CA SER A 85 2.00 -9.18 8.11
C SER A 85 1.59 -9.99 6.88
N HIS A 86 0.58 -10.86 7.00
CA HIS A 86 0.08 -11.63 5.85
C HIS A 86 -0.56 -10.73 4.78
N LEU A 87 -1.32 -9.72 5.18
CA LEU A 87 -1.94 -8.78 4.23
C LEU A 87 -0.88 -7.87 3.58
N CYS A 88 0.14 -7.45 4.32
CA CYS A 88 1.29 -6.73 3.77
C CYS A 88 2.03 -7.58 2.72
N GLN A 89 2.25 -8.86 2.99
CA GLN A 89 2.86 -9.77 2.03
C GLN A 89 1.99 -9.97 0.77
N ALA A 90 0.67 -10.01 0.93
CA ALA A 90 -0.24 -10.05 -0.21
C ALA A 90 -0.12 -8.78 -1.08
N ALA A 91 0.18 -7.63 -0.49
CA ALA A 91 0.36 -6.37 -1.22
C ALA A 91 1.61 -6.34 -2.11
N GLU A 92 2.62 -7.18 -1.83
CA GLU A 92 3.81 -7.30 -2.68
C GLU A 92 3.48 -7.86 -4.08
N TRP A 93 2.28 -8.41 -4.28
CA TRP A 93 1.82 -8.91 -5.57
C TRP A 93 1.25 -7.82 -6.49
N PHE A 94 0.89 -6.64 -5.96
CA PHE A 94 0.32 -5.58 -6.80
C PHE A 94 1.24 -5.08 -7.92
N PRO A 95 2.57 -4.92 -7.73
CA PRO A 95 3.48 -4.57 -8.82
C PRO A 95 3.51 -5.66 -9.90
N LEU A 96 3.39 -6.94 -9.52
CA LEU A 96 3.29 -8.05 -10.48
C LEU A 96 1.98 -7.99 -11.27
N LEU A 97 0.85 -7.66 -10.63
CA LEU A 97 -0.42 -7.44 -11.33
C LEU A 97 -0.34 -6.25 -12.31
N GLY A 98 0.33 -5.17 -11.91
CA GLY A 98 0.60 -4.02 -12.80
C GLY A 98 1.48 -4.40 -14.00
N LEU A 99 2.49 -5.24 -13.79
CA LEU A 99 3.35 -5.77 -14.85
C LEU A 99 2.57 -6.65 -15.83
N ILE A 100 1.65 -7.50 -15.34
CA ILE A 100 0.76 -8.28 -16.21
C ILE A 100 -0.08 -7.36 -17.10
N GLY A 101 -0.62 -6.27 -16.54
CA GLY A 101 -1.34 -5.25 -17.31
C GLY A 101 -0.50 -4.60 -18.40
N THR A 102 0.76 -4.34 -18.10
CA THR A 102 1.73 -3.84 -19.09
C THR A 102 1.97 -4.83 -20.22
N VAL A 103 2.24 -6.08 -19.88
CA VAL A 103 2.47 -7.14 -20.88
C VAL A 103 1.24 -7.31 -21.77
N ALA A 104 0.03 -7.33 -21.20
CA ALA A 104 -1.22 -7.45 -21.95
C ALA A 104 -1.41 -6.29 -22.94
N ALA A 105 -1.20 -5.05 -22.50
CA ALA A 105 -1.32 -3.86 -23.35
C ALA A 105 -0.26 -3.83 -24.47
N ILE A 106 0.97 -4.26 -24.18
CA ILE A 106 2.04 -4.36 -25.17
C ILE A 106 1.70 -5.42 -26.23
N LEU A 107 1.25 -6.61 -25.80
CA LEU A 107 0.83 -7.67 -26.73
C LEU A 107 -0.33 -7.23 -27.63
N GLN A 108 -1.31 -6.50 -27.06
CA GLN A 108 -2.40 -5.91 -27.83
C GLN A 108 -1.91 -4.84 -28.81
N THR A 109 -0.89 -4.07 -28.42
CA THR A 109 -0.28 -3.07 -29.31
C THR A 109 0.38 -3.76 -30.50
N PHE A 110 1.25 -4.74 -30.25
CA PHE A 110 1.96 -5.44 -31.32
C PHE A 110 1.05 -6.27 -32.22
N SER A 111 0.00 -6.90 -31.69
CA SER A 111 -0.96 -7.66 -32.51
C SER A 111 -1.74 -6.78 -33.50
N SER A 112 -1.82 -5.48 -33.24
CA SER A 112 -2.47 -4.51 -34.11
C SER A 112 -1.56 -3.90 -35.18
N ILE A 113 -0.26 -4.19 -35.13
CA ILE A 113 0.72 -3.79 -36.15
C ILE A 113 0.81 -4.93 -37.17
N THR A 114 -0.19 -5.03 -38.04
CA THR A 114 -0.19 -5.98 -39.17
C THR A 114 0.76 -5.52 -40.28
N PRO A 115 1.37 -6.45 -41.05
CA PRO A 115 2.20 -6.09 -42.19
C PRO A 115 1.43 -5.18 -43.18
N GLY A 116 1.96 -3.99 -43.44
CA GLY A 116 1.32 -2.97 -44.29
C GLY A 116 0.51 -1.90 -43.52
N ALA A 117 0.31 -2.05 -42.21
CA ALA A 117 -0.26 -0.99 -41.38
C ALA A 117 0.84 -0.03 -40.90
N ASN A 118 0.65 1.27 -41.13
CA ASN A 118 1.45 2.35 -40.54
C ASN A 118 0.65 3.01 -39.41
N PRO A 119 0.62 2.44 -38.19
CA PRO A 119 -0.06 3.06 -37.07
C PRO A 119 0.54 4.43 -36.76
N THR A 120 -0.31 5.41 -36.47
CA THR A 120 0.19 6.73 -36.11
C THR A 120 0.85 6.69 -34.72
N PRO A 121 1.80 7.59 -34.40
CA PRO A 121 2.35 7.71 -33.05
C PRO A 121 1.26 7.89 -31.98
N GLN A 122 0.15 8.55 -32.32
CA GLN A 122 -1.01 8.69 -31.43
C GLN A 122 -1.71 7.36 -31.14
N ASP A 123 -1.83 6.47 -32.12
CA ASP A 123 -2.41 5.12 -31.92
C ASP A 123 -1.52 4.27 -31.01
N ILE A 124 -0.20 4.41 -31.16
CA ILE A 124 0.79 3.75 -30.32
C ILE A 124 0.66 4.27 -28.88
N ILE A 125 0.71 5.59 -28.68
CA ILE A 125 0.58 6.21 -27.34
C ILE A 125 -0.72 5.80 -26.65
N ARG A 126 -1.85 5.80 -27.37
CA ARG A 126 -3.15 5.38 -26.82
C ARG A 126 -3.15 3.93 -26.34
N LYS A 127 -2.42 3.03 -27.02
CA LYS A 127 -2.32 1.61 -26.63
C LYS A 127 -1.28 1.36 -25.54
N TYR A 128 -0.26 2.22 -25.42
CA TYR A 128 0.73 2.18 -24.34
C TYR A 128 0.25 2.81 -23.03
N ALA A 129 -0.59 3.84 -23.08
CA ALA A 129 -1.12 4.47 -21.87
C ALA A 129 -1.68 3.42 -20.89
N PRO A 130 -2.48 2.42 -21.32
CA PRO A 130 -2.92 1.33 -20.47
C PRO A 130 -1.84 0.60 -19.66
N ALA A 131 -0.68 0.33 -20.26
CA ALA A 131 0.42 -0.33 -19.56
C ALA A 131 0.91 0.50 -18.37
N ILE A 132 1.11 1.80 -18.62
CA ILE A 132 1.68 2.72 -17.64
C ILE A 132 0.73 2.87 -16.44
N THR A 133 -0.57 2.99 -16.70
CA THR A 133 -1.54 3.21 -15.63
C THR A 133 -1.81 1.94 -14.81
N ALA A 134 -1.77 0.75 -15.41
CA ALA A 134 -1.84 -0.51 -14.66
C ALA A 134 -0.63 -0.66 -13.71
N THR A 135 0.57 -0.32 -14.19
CA THR A 135 1.78 -0.31 -13.37
C THR A 135 1.70 0.72 -12.24
N GLY A 136 1.27 1.95 -12.56
CA GLY A 136 1.11 3.02 -11.57
C GLY A 136 0.12 2.63 -10.47
N GLY A 137 -1.03 2.05 -10.83
CA GLY A 137 -2.01 1.53 -9.88
C GLY A 137 -1.44 0.43 -8.99
N GLY A 138 -0.71 -0.52 -9.58
CA GLY A 138 -0.05 -1.61 -8.85
C GLY A 138 0.98 -1.09 -7.83
N LEU A 139 1.84 -0.17 -8.24
CA LEU A 139 2.83 0.45 -7.35
C LEU A 139 2.18 1.27 -6.23
N TYR A 140 1.15 2.05 -6.56
CA TYR A 140 0.42 2.83 -5.56
C TYR A 140 -0.26 1.92 -4.53
N MET A 141 -0.91 0.85 -4.97
CA MET A 141 -1.56 -0.12 -4.08
C MET A 141 -0.55 -0.88 -3.21
N ALA A 142 0.59 -1.29 -3.77
CA ALA A 142 1.66 -1.90 -2.99
C ALA A 142 2.17 -0.95 -1.89
N PHE A 143 2.45 0.30 -2.28
CA PHE A 143 2.98 1.31 -1.37
C PHE A 143 2.04 1.54 -0.18
N ILE A 144 0.77 1.88 -0.43
CA ILE A 144 -0.15 2.23 0.66
C ILE A 144 -0.43 1.03 1.58
N ASN A 145 -0.40 -0.20 1.06
CA ASN A 145 -0.65 -1.41 1.84
C ASN A 145 0.56 -1.88 2.66
N ILE A 146 1.78 -1.38 2.40
CA ILE A 146 2.92 -1.64 3.27
C ILE A 146 2.87 -0.74 4.52
N LEU A 147 2.30 0.46 4.43
CA LEU A 147 2.34 1.45 5.52
C LEU A 147 1.72 0.99 6.86
N PRO A 148 0.57 0.29 6.92
CA PRO A 148 -0.07 -0.05 8.19
C PRO A 148 0.81 -0.88 9.13
N VAL A 149 1.58 -1.84 8.60
CA VAL A 149 2.44 -2.69 9.45
C VAL A 149 3.61 -1.89 10.04
N TRP A 150 4.21 -1.00 9.24
CA TRP A 150 5.30 -0.12 9.68
C TRP A 150 4.83 0.88 10.74
N VAL A 151 3.66 1.48 10.51
CA VAL A 151 3.05 2.44 11.44
C VAL A 151 2.74 1.78 12.78
N VAL A 152 2.26 0.53 12.79
CA VAL A 152 2.01 -0.22 14.02
C VAL A 152 3.32 -0.50 14.75
N ALA A 153 4.35 -1.00 14.05
CA ALA A 153 5.63 -1.32 14.67
C ALA A 153 6.27 -0.08 15.30
N ILE A 154 6.48 0.97 14.51
CA ILE A 154 7.10 2.23 14.97
C ILE A 154 6.23 2.93 16.02
N GLY A 155 4.91 2.98 15.79
CA GLY A 155 3.98 3.67 16.67
C GLY A 155 3.94 3.06 18.06
N ARG A 156 3.96 1.73 18.18
CA ARG A 156 4.00 1.05 19.49
C ARG A 156 5.29 1.30 20.23
N ASP A 157 6.43 1.24 19.57
CA ASP A 157 7.73 1.48 20.19
C ASP A 157 7.83 2.92 20.71
N LEU A 158 7.32 3.89 19.93
CA LEU A 158 7.24 5.28 20.38
C LEU A 158 6.30 5.42 21.58
N ILE A 159 5.10 4.82 21.54
CA ILE A 159 4.15 4.94 22.65
C ILE A 159 4.68 4.26 23.92
N ARG A 160 5.34 3.09 23.82
CA ARG A 160 5.97 2.40 24.96
C ARG A 160 7.09 3.24 25.59
N SER A 161 7.96 3.82 24.76
CA SER A 161 9.03 4.70 25.26
C SER A 161 8.47 5.93 25.96
N LEU A 162 7.42 6.56 25.40
CA LEU A 162 6.71 7.68 26.05
C LEU A 162 5.93 7.28 27.31
N ALA A 163 5.49 6.03 27.41
CA ALA A 163 4.85 5.47 28.60
C ALA A 163 5.85 5.16 29.72
N GLY A 164 7.15 5.04 29.40
CA GLY A 164 8.20 4.65 30.34
C GLY A 164 8.30 3.14 30.53
N ILE A 165 7.79 2.35 29.57
CA ILE A 165 7.93 0.90 29.55
C ILE A 165 9.21 0.56 28.79
N ALA A 166 10.09 -0.22 29.40
CA ALA A 166 11.33 -0.69 28.75
C ALA A 166 10.98 -1.46 27.46
N PRO A 167 11.74 -1.30 26.37
CA PRO A 167 11.52 -2.08 25.17
C PRO A 167 11.62 -3.58 25.48
N PRO A 168 10.85 -4.43 24.80
CA PRO A 168 10.99 -5.88 24.95
C PRO A 168 12.46 -6.27 24.68
N PRO A 169 13.01 -7.24 25.42
CA PRO A 169 14.39 -7.66 25.27
C PRO A 169 14.65 -8.09 23.82
N GLU A 170 15.82 -7.70 23.27
CA GLU A 170 16.23 -8.14 21.94
C GLU A 170 16.16 -9.67 21.87
N PRO A 171 15.68 -10.25 20.74
CA PRO A 171 15.73 -11.68 20.55
C PRO A 171 17.19 -12.14 20.70
N PRO A 172 17.44 -13.26 21.39
CA PRO A 172 18.80 -13.72 21.62
C PRO A 172 19.52 -13.83 20.28
N SER A 173 20.63 -13.11 20.13
CA SER A 173 21.51 -13.22 18.99
C SER A 173 21.82 -14.69 18.76
N ALA A 174 21.44 -15.22 17.60
CA ALA A 174 21.71 -16.61 17.25
C ALA A 174 23.21 -16.87 17.47
N PRO A 175 23.59 -17.91 18.23
CA PRO A 175 24.99 -18.22 18.44
C PRO A 175 25.61 -18.60 17.09
N GLY A 176 26.35 -17.68 16.47
CA GLY A 176 27.05 -17.93 15.20
C GLY A 176 27.28 -16.73 14.27
N ALA A 177 26.68 -15.56 14.49
CA ALA A 177 26.91 -14.40 13.62
C ALA A 177 28.18 -13.61 14.01
N LYS A 178 29.34 -14.26 13.86
CA LYS A 178 30.63 -13.58 13.64
C LYS A 178 31.21 -14.16 12.35
N LEU A 179 31.11 -13.39 11.27
CA LEU A 179 32.01 -13.50 10.12
C LEU A 179 32.76 -12.17 10.02
#